data_AF-A0A922LHT3-F1
#
_entry.id   AF-A0A922LHT3-F1
#
_cell.length_a   1.000
_cell.length_b   1.000
_cell.length_c   1.000
_cell.angle_alpha   90.00
_cell.angle_beta   90.00
_cell.angle_gamma   90.00
#
_symmetry.space_group_name_H-M   'P 1'
#
loop_
_entity.id
_entity.type
_entity.pdbx_description
1 polymer ?
#
loop_
_entity_poly.entity_id
_entity_poly.type
_entity_poly.pdbx_seq_one_letter_code
_entity_poly.pdbx_strand_id
1 'polypeptide(L)'
;MRIQNIFGEKWRNRIPPTHPDIELLNPFPLPLTFLGSKHDLLMTRDTEQQNLICKTIRFLSHFYGASVYFSSTKEDGILKRIRAVLNHIAFNGKDITNVQMETGKPLAIPVGVDSFSNIGTPPHENIEIGRLTANSPLEMWKNIFCSKFPQKSGLALSLSNITHNLTDPSKDPQYSEPLIDSARKVKDEELESKRRQSERHMYNLLQQITSEGLIIV
;
A
#
# COMPACT_ATOMS: atom_id res chain seq x y z
N MET A 1 12.30 15.49 -16.42
CA MET A 1 12.78 14.38 -17.27
C MET A 1 14.00 13.63 -16.71
N ARG A 2 15.09 14.28 -16.25
CA ARG A 2 16.29 13.58 -15.71
C ARG A 2 16.04 12.65 -14.50
N ILE A 3 15.17 13.07 -13.58
CA ILE A 3 14.91 12.31 -12.34
C ILE A 3 14.14 11.00 -12.61
N GLN A 4 13.14 11.03 -13.50
CA GLN A 4 12.39 9.83 -13.89
C GLN A 4 13.30 8.81 -14.60
N ASN A 5 14.25 9.25 -15.43
CA ASN A 5 15.21 8.36 -16.09
C ASN A 5 16.17 7.70 -15.08
N ILE A 6 16.67 8.43 -14.08
CA ILE A 6 17.56 7.87 -13.05
C ILE A 6 16.85 6.80 -12.22
N PHE A 7 15.58 7.03 -11.84
CA PHE A 7 14.80 6.02 -11.12
C PHE A 7 14.41 4.85 -12.04
N GLY A 8 14.15 5.12 -13.31
CA GLY A 8 13.88 4.14 -14.36
C GLY A 8 15.01 3.12 -14.57
N GLU A 9 16.25 3.60 -14.67
CA GLU A 9 17.42 2.73 -14.83
C GLU A 9 17.76 1.95 -13.56
N LYS A 10 17.63 2.60 -12.38
CA LYS A 10 17.94 1.97 -11.11
C LYS A 10 17.03 0.80 -10.77
N TRP A 11 15.76 0.82 -11.18
CA TRP A 11 14.88 -0.34 -10.95
C TRP A 11 15.17 -1.49 -11.91
N ARG A 12 15.52 -1.21 -13.18
CA ARG A 12 15.87 -2.24 -14.16
C ARG A 12 17.07 -3.08 -13.73
N ASN A 13 17.98 -2.49 -12.96
CA ASN A 13 19.11 -3.21 -12.39
C ASN A 13 18.74 -4.15 -11.22
N ARG A 14 17.53 -4.04 -10.64
CA ARG A 14 17.10 -4.88 -9.51
C ARG A 14 16.49 -6.22 -9.94
N ILE A 15 15.98 -6.29 -11.17
CA ILE A 15 15.37 -7.50 -11.73
C ILE A 15 16.26 -7.97 -12.88
N PRO A 16 16.62 -9.26 -12.96
CA PRO A 16 17.41 -9.75 -14.08
C PRO A 16 16.74 -9.43 -15.42
N PRO A 17 17.48 -8.94 -16.43
CA PRO A 17 16.91 -8.63 -17.75
C PRO A 17 16.40 -9.88 -18.48
N THR A 18 16.82 -11.08 -18.05
CA THR A 18 16.37 -12.38 -18.54
C THR A 18 15.03 -12.83 -17.93
N HIS A 19 14.41 -12.01 -17.06
CA HIS A 19 13.20 -12.40 -16.38
C HIS A 19 12.01 -12.48 -17.35
N PRO A 20 11.23 -13.58 -17.38
CA PRO A 20 10.16 -13.78 -18.37
C PRO A 20 9.06 -12.72 -18.31
N ASP A 21 8.77 -12.21 -17.12
CA ASP A 21 7.64 -11.29 -16.90
C ASP A 21 8.00 -9.81 -17.05
N ILE A 22 9.21 -9.45 -17.49
CA ILE A 22 9.74 -8.07 -17.36
C ILE A 22 8.87 -6.99 -18.01
N GLU A 23 8.12 -7.33 -19.07
CA GLU A 23 7.20 -6.42 -19.78
C GLU A 23 5.87 -6.21 -19.04
N LEU A 24 5.49 -7.14 -18.16
CA LEU A 24 4.22 -7.14 -17.43
C LEU A 24 4.35 -6.54 -16.03
N LEU A 25 5.56 -6.22 -15.58
CA LEU A 25 5.82 -5.62 -14.28
C LEU A 25 5.54 -4.10 -14.31
N ASN A 26 5.06 -3.58 -13.19
CA ASN A 26 4.97 -2.15 -12.93
C ASN A 26 5.77 -1.78 -11.67
N PRO A 27 7.10 -1.85 -11.73
CA PRO A 27 7.95 -1.76 -10.54
C PRO A 27 7.91 -0.38 -9.91
N PHE A 28 7.95 -0.34 -8.58
CA PHE A 28 7.95 0.91 -7.85
C PHE A 28 9.27 1.69 -8.09
N PRO A 29 9.25 3.02 -8.26
CA PRO A 29 10.47 3.81 -8.51
C PRO A 29 11.52 3.69 -7.41
N LEU A 30 11.10 3.37 -6.19
CA LEU A 30 11.97 3.15 -5.03
C LEU A 30 12.02 1.66 -4.66
N PRO A 31 13.09 1.20 -3.98
CA PRO A 31 13.11 -0.14 -3.39
C PRO A 31 11.92 -0.33 -2.45
N LEU A 32 11.16 -1.40 -2.66
CA LEU A 32 9.98 -1.74 -1.88
C LEU A 32 10.15 -3.13 -1.26
N THR A 33 9.73 -3.27 0.00
CA THR A 33 9.75 -4.55 0.70
C THR A 33 8.47 -4.69 1.53
N PHE A 34 7.75 -5.78 1.31
CA PHE A 34 6.60 -6.15 2.12
C PHE A 34 7.05 -6.99 3.31
N LEU A 35 6.71 -6.53 4.52
CA LEU A 35 6.98 -7.25 5.75
C LEU A 35 5.65 -7.69 6.38
N GLY A 36 5.37 -8.99 6.30
CA GLY A 36 4.26 -9.60 7.04
C GLY A 36 4.69 -9.92 8.47
N SER A 37 3.86 -9.60 9.44
CA SER A 37 4.05 -10.00 10.84
C SER A 37 2.94 -10.95 11.28
N LYS A 38 3.16 -11.64 12.41
CA LYS A 38 2.20 -12.58 13.00
C LYS A 38 1.77 -13.68 12.02
N HIS A 39 2.73 -14.30 11.34
CA HIS A 39 2.49 -15.42 10.44
C HIS A 39 1.70 -16.55 11.11
N ASP A 40 1.84 -16.72 12.41
CA ASP A 40 1.07 -17.68 13.20
C ASP A 40 -0.45 -17.44 13.16
N LEU A 41 -0.91 -16.19 13.04
CA LEU A 41 -2.34 -15.89 12.84
C LEU A 41 -2.81 -16.19 11.41
N LEU A 42 -1.91 -16.12 10.44
CA LEU A 42 -2.22 -16.55 9.08
C LEU A 42 -2.43 -18.07 9.06
N MET A 43 -1.61 -18.82 9.79
CA MET A 43 -1.68 -20.29 9.87
C MET A 43 -2.94 -20.82 10.57
N THR A 44 -3.60 -20.01 11.39
CA THR A 44 -4.88 -20.40 12.02
C THR A 44 -6.10 -20.31 11.10
N ARG A 45 -5.96 -19.72 9.91
CA ARG A 45 -7.05 -19.56 8.94
C ARG A 45 -7.25 -20.81 8.09
N ASP A 46 -8.33 -20.85 7.32
CA ASP A 46 -8.58 -21.92 6.36
C ASP A 46 -7.51 -21.96 5.26
N THR A 47 -7.16 -23.15 4.79
CA THR A 47 -6.14 -23.36 3.73
C THR A 47 -6.44 -22.57 2.46
N GLU A 48 -7.71 -22.42 2.10
CA GLU A 48 -8.14 -21.60 0.96
C GLU A 48 -7.78 -20.11 1.16
N GLN A 49 -8.09 -19.58 2.35
CA GLN A 49 -7.77 -18.19 2.70
C GLN A 49 -6.27 -17.95 2.77
N GLN A 50 -5.52 -18.90 3.35
CA GLN A 50 -4.06 -18.84 3.40
C GLN A 50 -3.45 -18.78 1.99
N ASN A 51 -3.89 -19.68 1.11
CA ASN A 51 -3.44 -19.71 -0.29
C ASN A 51 -3.78 -18.41 -1.01
N LEU A 52 -5.00 -17.90 -0.85
CA LEU A 52 -5.42 -16.65 -1.49
C LEU A 52 -4.55 -15.47 -1.02
N ILE A 53 -4.32 -15.34 0.28
CA ILE A 53 -3.50 -14.26 0.85
C ILE A 53 -2.05 -14.37 0.35
N CYS A 54 -1.44 -15.56 0.46
CA CYS A 54 -0.06 -15.78 0.03
C CYS A 54 0.12 -15.49 -1.46
N LYS A 55 -0.75 -16.03 -2.33
CA LYS A 55 -0.67 -15.78 -3.77
C LYS A 55 -0.91 -14.32 -4.14
N THR A 56 -1.86 -13.64 -3.47
CA THR A 56 -2.12 -12.21 -3.72
C THR A 56 -0.92 -11.36 -3.35
N ILE A 57 -0.30 -11.62 -2.19
CA ILE A 57 0.89 -10.88 -1.76
C ILE A 57 2.08 -11.19 -2.68
N ARG A 58 2.25 -12.45 -3.10
CA ARG A 58 3.28 -12.83 -4.09
C ARG A 58 3.09 -12.10 -5.42
N PHE A 59 1.86 -12.06 -5.93
CA PHE A 59 1.50 -11.30 -7.13
C PHE A 59 1.84 -9.81 -6.99
N LEU A 60 1.40 -9.17 -5.91
CA LEU A 60 1.68 -7.74 -5.67
C LEU A 60 3.17 -7.47 -5.54
N SER A 61 3.89 -8.34 -4.83
CA SER A 61 5.34 -8.24 -4.66
C SER A 61 6.03 -8.28 -6.00
N HIS A 62 5.70 -9.29 -6.83
CA HIS A 62 6.27 -9.42 -8.16
C HIS A 62 5.91 -8.25 -9.07
N PHE A 63 4.62 -7.92 -9.15
CA PHE A 63 4.09 -6.83 -9.98
C PHE A 63 4.76 -5.48 -9.69
N TYR A 64 5.00 -5.16 -8.42
CA TYR A 64 5.70 -3.92 -8.01
C TYR A 64 7.22 -4.05 -7.90
N GLY A 65 7.81 -5.20 -8.24
CA GLY A 65 9.25 -5.43 -8.12
C GLY A 65 9.76 -5.31 -6.68
N ALA A 66 8.96 -5.77 -5.73
CA ALA A 66 9.23 -5.76 -4.29
C ALA A 66 9.60 -7.16 -3.77
N SER A 67 10.36 -7.20 -2.69
CA SER A 67 10.60 -8.44 -1.93
C SER A 67 9.54 -8.62 -0.84
N VAL A 68 9.23 -9.86 -0.46
CA VAL A 68 8.32 -10.16 0.65
C VAL A 68 8.96 -11.07 1.69
N TYR A 69 8.78 -10.72 2.96
CA TYR A 69 9.24 -11.51 4.11
C TYR A 69 8.16 -11.57 5.18
N PHE A 70 7.87 -12.78 5.68
CA PHE A 70 6.96 -12.99 6.80
C PHE A 70 7.72 -13.33 8.08
N SER A 71 7.28 -12.74 9.20
CA SER A 71 7.74 -13.02 10.57
C SER A 71 6.65 -13.65 11.41
N SER A 72 7.06 -14.49 12.36
CA SER A 72 6.30 -14.77 13.58
C SER A 72 7.20 -14.55 14.79
N THR A 73 6.62 -14.08 15.90
CA THR A 73 7.30 -13.95 17.20
C THR A 73 7.52 -15.29 17.88
N LYS A 74 6.90 -16.38 17.38
CA LYS A 74 7.02 -17.73 17.95
C LYS A 74 8.24 -18.49 17.46
N GLU A 75 8.90 -18.02 16.39
CA GLU A 75 10.00 -18.73 15.75
C GLU A 75 11.23 -17.81 15.61
N ASP A 76 12.19 -17.99 16.51
CA ASP A 76 13.39 -17.16 16.62
C ASP A 76 14.26 -17.18 15.35
N GLY A 77 14.26 -18.29 14.60
CA GLY A 77 14.99 -18.43 13.35
C GLY A 77 14.55 -17.40 12.30
N ILE A 78 13.24 -17.16 12.20
CA ILE A 78 12.68 -16.20 11.24
C ILE A 78 12.99 -14.76 11.67
N LEU A 79 12.94 -14.46 12.97
CA LEU A 79 13.26 -13.13 13.49
C LEU A 79 14.72 -12.76 13.19
N LYS A 80 15.65 -13.71 13.37
CA LYS A 80 17.06 -13.51 13.00
C LYS A 80 17.22 -13.21 11.50
N ARG A 81 16.48 -13.94 10.65
CA ARG A 81 16.47 -13.72 9.19
C ARG A 81 15.97 -12.32 8.83
N ILE A 82 14.88 -11.86 9.43
CA ILE A 82 14.35 -10.51 9.15
C ILE A 82 15.28 -9.41 9.64
N ARG A 83 15.95 -9.59 10.78
CA ARG A 83 17.01 -8.65 11.21
C ARG A 83 18.16 -8.60 10.21
N ALA A 84 18.56 -9.74 9.65
CA ALA A 84 19.59 -9.78 8.60
C ALA A 84 19.13 -9.06 7.33
N VAL A 85 17.88 -9.27 6.89
CA VAL A 85 17.29 -8.56 5.75
C VAL A 85 17.24 -7.05 5.98
N LEU A 86 16.79 -6.60 7.16
CA LEU A 86 16.76 -5.18 7.51
C LEU A 86 18.17 -4.57 7.54
N ASN A 87 19.16 -5.31 8.06
CA ASN A 87 20.55 -4.88 8.02
C ASN A 87 21.10 -4.81 6.59
N HIS A 88 20.71 -5.74 5.71
CA HIS A 88 21.06 -5.67 4.30
C HIS A 88 20.45 -4.43 3.63
N ILE A 89 19.17 -4.15 3.87
CA ILE A 89 18.47 -2.98 3.30
C ILE A 89 19.05 -1.66 3.83
N ALA A 90 19.35 -1.58 5.13
CA ALA A 90 19.81 -0.34 5.77
C ALA A 90 21.31 -0.06 5.57
N PHE A 91 22.14 -1.11 5.53
CA PHE A 91 23.60 -0.98 5.58
C PHE A 91 24.33 -1.73 4.47
N ASN A 92 23.62 -2.27 3.47
CA ASN A 92 24.20 -3.11 2.42
C ASN A 92 25.02 -4.30 2.97
N GLY A 93 24.58 -4.85 4.12
CA GLY A 93 25.18 -6.06 4.72
C GLY A 93 25.07 -7.29 3.83
N LYS A 94 25.57 -8.46 4.28
CA LYS A 94 25.41 -9.70 3.51
C LYS A 94 23.96 -10.12 3.46
N ASP A 95 23.46 -10.42 2.26
CA ASP A 95 22.13 -11.00 2.10
C ASP A 95 22.17 -12.50 2.47
N ILE A 96 21.24 -12.93 3.33
CA ILE A 96 21.14 -14.31 3.85
C ILE A 96 19.72 -14.84 3.64
N THR A 97 19.10 -14.47 2.52
CA THR A 97 17.73 -14.91 2.23
C THR A 97 17.72 -16.29 1.58
N ASN A 98 17.25 -17.28 2.33
CA ASN A 98 16.80 -18.53 1.73
C ASN A 98 15.38 -18.34 1.18
N VAL A 99 15.18 -18.72 -0.09
CA VAL A 99 13.92 -18.54 -0.80
C VAL A 99 12.88 -19.52 -0.25
N GLN A 100 11.71 -19.00 0.15
CA GLN A 100 10.57 -19.80 0.61
C GLN A 100 9.29 -19.22 0.02
N MET A 101 8.63 -20.01 -0.85
CA MET A 101 7.42 -19.61 -1.58
C MET A 101 6.18 -20.46 -1.21
N GLU A 102 6.37 -21.49 -0.40
CA GLU A 102 5.36 -22.49 -0.07
C GLU A 102 4.32 -21.92 0.90
N THR A 103 3.03 -22.13 0.58
CA THR A 103 1.93 -21.78 1.49
C THR A 103 2.01 -22.68 2.73
N GLY A 104 1.99 -22.07 3.92
CA GLY A 104 2.15 -22.80 5.20
C GLY A 104 3.50 -22.51 5.88
N LYS A 105 4.49 -22.09 5.10
CA LYS A 105 5.76 -21.57 5.62
C LYS A 105 5.79 -20.05 5.48
N PRO A 106 6.50 -19.36 6.38
CA PRO A 106 6.66 -17.92 6.27
C PRO A 106 7.43 -17.56 5.00
N LEU A 107 6.76 -16.81 4.13
CA LEU A 107 7.30 -16.36 2.84
C LEU A 107 8.63 -15.62 3.02
N ALA A 108 9.58 -15.92 2.15
CA ALA A 108 10.84 -15.22 2.01
C ALA A 108 11.21 -15.21 0.53
N ILE A 109 10.86 -14.13 -0.15
CA ILE A 109 10.97 -14.03 -1.61
C ILE A 109 11.70 -12.73 -1.94
N PRO A 110 12.98 -12.82 -2.33
CA PRO A 110 13.74 -11.69 -2.86
C PRO A 110 13.17 -11.20 -4.19
N VAL A 111 13.53 -9.97 -4.56
CA VAL A 111 13.13 -9.36 -5.84
C VAL A 111 13.63 -10.21 -7.01
N GLY A 112 12.77 -10.44 -8.01
CA GLY A 112 13.14 -11.11 -9.27
C GLY A 112 13.28 -12.64 -9.21
N VAL A 113 12.92 -13.28 -8.10
CA VAL A 113 12.94 -14.75 -7.95
C VAL A 113 11.59 -15.39 -8.30
N ASP A 114 10.48 -14.69 -8.06
CA ASP A 114 9.14 -15.21 -8.34
C ASP A 114 8.71 -14.92 -9.79
N SER A 115 7.66 -15.60 -10.27
CA SER A 115 7.11 -15.39 -11.61
C SER A 115 5.58 -15.56 -11.65
N PHE A 116 4.91 -14.92 -12.60
CA PHE A 116 3.46 -15.03 -12.75
C PHE A 116 3.02 -16.47 -13.06
N SER A 117 3.82 -17.23 -13.80
CA SER A 117 3.56 -18.65 -14.06
C SER A 117 3.61 -19.50 -12.78
N ASN A 118 4.54 -19.21 -11.87
CA ASN A 118 4.68 -19.91 -10.58
C ASN A 118 3.62 -19.50 -9.55
N ILE A 119 3.13 -18.25 -9.60
CA ILE A 119 2.04 -17.76 -8.75
C ILE A 119 0.69 -18.34 -9.22
N GLY A 120 0.50 -18.39 -10.53
CA GLY A 120 -0.71 -18.85 -11.19
C GLY A 120 -1.81 -17.79 -11.26
N THR A 121 -2.97 -18.18 -11.76
CA THR A 121 -4.17 -17.33 -11.80
C THR A 121 -4.85 -17.30 -10.44
N PRO A 122 -5.57 -16.20 -10.12
CA PRO A 122 -6.34 -16.15 -8.89
C PRO A 122 -7.49 -17.18 -8.94
N PRO A 123 -7.91 -17.75 -7.78
CA PRO A 123 -8.92 -18.80 -7.73
C PRO A 123 -10.23 -18.36 -8.41
N HIS A 124 -10.71 -19.17 -9.37
CA HIS A 124 -11.93 -18.89 -10.11
C HIS A 124 -13.17 -18.99 -9.20
N GLU A 125 -13.68 -17.86 -8.76
CA GLU A 125 -15.09 -17.75 -8.34
C GLU A 125 -15.82 -16.90 -9.38
N ASN A 126 -16.44 -17.57 -10.37
CA ASN A 126 -17.52 -17.05 -11.23
C ASN A 126 -17.52 -15.53 -11.48
N ILE A 127 -16.43 -14.96 -11.98
CA ILE A 127 -16.51 -13.65 -12.61
C ILE A 127 -16.96 -13.97 -14.03
N GLU A 128 -18.21 -13.70 -14.37
CA GLU A 128 -18.74 -13.87 -15.73
C GLU A 128 -17.76 -13.28 -16.75
N ILE A 129 -17.01 -14.17 -17.41
CA ILE A 129 -15.93 -13.87 -18.36
C ILE A 129 -16.46 -13.08 -19.60
N GLY A 130 -17.77 -12.88 -19.71
CA GLY A 130 -18.43 -12.28 -20.87
C GLY A 130 -18.80 -10.79 -20.80
N ARG A 131 -18.61 -10.06 -19.68
CA ARG A 131 -19.12 -8.66 -19.57
C ARG A 131 -18.15 -7.59 -19.05
N LEU A 132 -16.86 -7.86 -18.88
CA LEU A 132 -15.93 -6.85 -18.35
C LEU A 132 -14.73 -6.69 -19.27
N THR A 133 -14.89 -5.78 -20.21
CA THR A 133 -13.83 -5.19 -21.03
C THR A 133 -12.68 -4.68 -20.15
N ALA A 134 -11.47 -5.21 -20.36
CA ALA A 134 -10.19 -4.64 -19.92
C ALA A 134 -9.94 -4.49 -18.39
N ASN A 135 -10.10 -5.55 -17.59
CA ASN A 135 -9.53 -5.54 -16.24
C ASN A 135 -8.04 -5.93 -16.28
N SER A 136 -7.17 -5.04 -15.82
CA SER A 136 -5.75 -5.33 -15.61
C SER A 136 -5.58 -6.54 -14.66
N PRO A 137 -4.48 -7.32 -14.74
CA PRO A 137 -4.22 -8.43 -13.82
C PRO A 137 -4.34 -8.01 -12.34
N LEU A 138 -3.93 -6.78 -12.03
CA LEU A 138 -4.07 -6.17 -10.71
C LEU A 138 -5.54 -6.07 -10.26
N GLU A 139 -6.45 -5.66 -11.14
CA GLU A 139 -7.87 -5.56 -10.82
C GLU A 139 -8.50 -6.93 -10.59
N MET A 140 -8.08 -7.95 -11.34
CA MET A 140 -8.56 -9.33 -11.13
C MET A 140 -8.23 -9.83 -9.72
N TRP A 141 -6.96 -9.68 -9.30
CA TRP A 141 -6.52 -10.03 -7.94
C TRP A 141 -7.24 -9.21 -6.87
N LYS A 142 -7.40 -7.89 -7.10
CA LYS A 142 -8.10 -6.99 -6.19
C LYS A 142 -9.56 -7.43 -5.99
N ASN A 143 -10.28 -7.75 -7.06
CA ASN A 143 -11.68 -8.11 -6.99
C ASN A 143 -11.90 -9.41 -6.20
N ILE A 144 -11.10 -10.44 -6.47
CA ILE A 144 -11.20 -11.73 -5.77
C ILE A 144 -10.82 -11.59 -4.30
N PHE A 145 -9.75 -10.84 -4.00
CA PHE A 145 -9.33 -10.59 -2.62
C PHE A 145 -10.39 -9.80 -1.84
N CYS A 146 -10.95 -8.74 -2.42
CA CYS A 146 -11.97 -7.91 -1.77
C CYS A 146 -13.33 -8.62 -1.62
N SER A 147 -13.64 -9.58 -2.50
CA SER A 147 -14.82 -10.45 -2.37
C SER A 147 -14.73 -11.32 -1.10
N LYS A 148 -13.57 -11.95 -0.89
CA LYS A 148 -13.32 -12.82 0.28
C LYS A 148 -13.03 -12.03 1.56
N PHE A 149 -12.41 -10.85 1.44
CA PHE A 149 -12.08 -9.97 2.55
C PHE A 149 -12.67 -8.57 2.33
N PRO A 150 -13.94 -8.37 2.73
CA PRO A 150 -14.61 -7.09 2.58
C PRO A 150 -13.79 -5.96 3.20
N GLN A 151 -13.44 -4.96 2.39
CA GLN A 151 -12.70 -3.80 2.84
C GLN A 151 -13.60 -2.97 3.75
N LYS A 152 -13.19 -2.81 5.00
CA LYS A 152 -13.80 -1.81 5.87
C LYS A 152 -13.22 -0.46 5.44
N SER A 153 -14.02 0.39 4.79
CA SER A 153 -13.59 1.75 4.42
C SER A 153 -12.94 2.41 5.64
N GLY A 154 -11.69 2.84 5.52
CA GLY A 154 -10.91 3.37 6.66
C GLY A 154 -11.57 4.57 7.34
N LEU A 155 -12.37 5.34 6.59
CA LEU A 155 -13.22 6.40 7.15
C LEU A 155 -14.27 5.84 8.12
N ALA A 156 -14.86 4.68 7.85
CA ALA A 156 -15.86 4.08 8.71
C ALA A 156 -15.26 3.44 9.98
N LEU A 157 -14.06 2.86 9.94
CA LEU A 157 -13.41 2.29 11.13
C LEU A 157 -12.84 3.35 12.08
N SER A 158 -12.29 4.44 11.54
CA SER A 158 -11.83 5.58 12.34
C SER A 158 -12.98 6.48 12.77
N LEU A 159 -14.08 6.61 12.02
CA LEU A 159 -15.28 7.27 12.55
C LEU A 159 -16.03 6.35 13.50
N SER A 160 -16.53 5.16 13.12
CA SER A 160 -17.50 4.41 13.94
C SER A 160 -17.04 4.09 15.36
N ASN A 161 -15.75 3.82 15.55
CA ASN A 161 -15.18 3.51 16.87
C ASN A 161 -14.85 4.78 17.69
N ILE A 162 -14.78 5.95 17.05
CA ILE A 162 -14.54 7.25 17.68
C ILE A 162 -15.87 8.03 17.84
N THR A 163 -16.82 7.90 16.92
CA THR A 163 -18.04 8.71 16.82
C THR A 163 -19.18 8.22 17.69
N HIS A 164 -19.17 6.97 18.17
CA HIS A 164 -20.22 6.56 19.11
C HIS A 164 -20.03 7.19 20.51
N ASN A 165 -18.87 7.78 20.80
CA ASN A 165 -18.56 8.39 22.11
C ASN A 165 -17.86 9.76 22.05
N LEU A 166 -17.60 10.36 20.88
CA LEU A 166 -17.23 11.79 20.80
C LEU A 166 -18.47 12.61 20.47
N THR A 167 -19.32 12.82 21.46
CA THR A 167 -20.03 14.10 21.56
C THR A 167 -18.94 15.16 21.62
N ASP A 168 -18.92 16.06 20.63
CA ASP A 168 -18.00 17.19 20.62
C ASP A 168 -18.21 17.98 21.93
N PRO A 169 -17.25 17.99 22.87
CA PRO A 169 -17.44 18.63 24.17
C PRO A 169 -17.61 20.14 24.03
N SER A 170 -17.25 20.73 22.87
CA SER A 170 -17.54 22.14 22.58
C SER A 170 -18.97 22.42 22.13
N LYS A 171 -19.77 21.36 21.89
CA LYS A 171 -21.20 21.44 21.58
C LYS A 171 -22.07 20.97 22.74
N ASP A 172 -21.45 20.56 23.84
CA ASP A 172 -22.15 20.13 25.05
C ASP A 172 -22.53 21.38 25.87
N PRO A 173 -23.82 21.64 26.12
CA PRO A 173 -24.27 22.78 26.91
C PRO A 173 -23.67 22.82 28.32
N GLN A 174 -23.30 21.67 28.89
CA GLN A 174 -22.72 21.56 30.23
C GLN A 174 -21.36 22.26 30.35
N TYR A 175 -20.62 22.41 29.25
CA TYR A 175 -19.29 23.04 29.20
C TYR A 175 -19.30 24.40 28.47
N SER A 176 -20.48 25.02 28.31
CA SER A 176 -20.60 26.32 27.64
C SER A 176 -19.95 27.44 28.46
N GLU A 177 -19.03 28.18 27.84
CA GLU A 177 -18.27 29.26 28.46
C GLU A 177 -18.28 30.48 27.52
N PRO A 178 -19.15 31.49 27.74
CA PRO A 178 -19.42 32.54 26.75
C PRO A 178 -18.19 33.30 26.23
N LEU A 179 -17.19 33.52 27.09
CA LEU A 179 -15.94 34.19 26.72
C LEU A 179 -15.04 33.29 25.87
N ILE A 180 -14.99 32.00 26.15
CA ILE A 180 -14.20 31.03 25.40
C ILE A 180 -14.86 30.74 24.05
N ASP A 181 -16.18 30.59 24.03
CA ASP A 181 -16.96 30.30 22.83
C ASP A 181 -16.92 31.46 21.83
N SER A 182 -16.99 32.70 22.31
CA SER A 182 -16.83 33.89 21.46
C SER A 182 -15.41 34.02 20.89
N ALA A 183 -14.38 33.80 21.71
CA ALA A 183 -12.99 33.81 21.24
C ALA A 183 -12.72 32.70 20.20
N ARG A 184 -13.29 31.51 20.40
CA ARG A 184 -13.22 30.40 19.46
C ARG A 184 -13.89 30.76 18.14
N LYS A 185 -15.12 31.30 18.19
CA LYS A 185 -15.86 31.72 16.98
C LYS A 185 -15.05 32.72 16.14
N VAL A 186 -14.41 33.71 16.78
CA VAL A 186 -13.55 34.68 16.08
C VAL A 186 -12.36 33.97 15.40
N LYS A 187 -11.75 32.98 16.08
CA LYS A 187 -10.64 32.21 15.51
C LYS A 187 -11.07 31.31 14.35
N ASP A 188 -12.25 30.70 14.44
CA ASP A 188 -12.80 29.89 13.36
C ASP A 188 -13.12 30.74 12.13
N GLU A 189 -13.71 31.93 12.32
CA GLU A 189 -13.94 32.91 11.24
C GLU A 189 -12.62 33.40 10.61
N GLU A 190 -11.59 33.67 11.43
CA GLU A 190 -10.25 34.05 10.95
C GLU A 190 -9.63 32.93 10.10
N LEU A 191 -9.76 31.67 10.54
CA LEU A 191 -9.25 30.50 9.85
C LEU A 191 -9.95 30.26 8.52
N GLU A 192 -11.28 30.36 8.47
CA GLU A 192 -12.03 30.27 7.22
C GLU A 192 -11.65 31.38 6.23
N SER A 193 -11.48 32.60 6.72
CA SER A 193 -11.05 33.73 5.89
C SER A 193 -9.67 33.45 5.26
N LYS A 194 -8.70 32.99 6.07
CA LYS A 194 -7.36 32.61 5.57
C LYS A 194 -7.41 31.46 4.58
N ARG A 195 -8.27 30.46 4.81
CA ARG A 195 -8.46 29.34 3.89
C ARG A 195 -8.98 29.81 2.54
N ARG A 196 -10.03 30.64 2.52
CA ARG A 196 -10.57 31.24 1.29
C ARG A 196 -9.54 32.10 0.56
N GLN A 197 -8.74 32.87 1.29
CA GLN A 197 -7.66 33.67 0.71
C GLN A 197 -6.57 32.79 0.08
N SER A 198 -6.14 31.73 0.77
CA SER A 198 -5.16 30.77 0.26
C SER A 198 -5.66 30.05 -0.99
N GLU A 199 -6.92 29.58 -0.98
CA GLU A 199 -7.55 28.92 -2.13
C GLU A 199 -7.63 29.86 -3.35
N ARG A 200 -8.01 31.13 -3.14
CA ARG A 200 -8.00 32.15 -4.20
C ARG A 200 -6.59 32.44 -4.70
N HIS A 201 -5.62 32.55 -3.81
CA HIS A 201 -4.22 32.79 -4.18
C HIS A 201 -3.66 31.64 -5.03
N MET A 202 -3.92 30.39 -4.63
CA MET A 202 -3.55 29.20 -5.39
C MET A 202 -4.23 29.16 -6.76
N TYR A 203 -5.51 29.49 -6.83
CA TYR A 203 -6.25 29.55 -8.10
C TYR A 203 -5.67 30.59 -9.06
N ASN A 204 -5.36 31.79 -8.56
CA ASN A 204 -4.71 32.84 -9.34
C ASN A 204 -3.32 32.42 -9.84
N LEU A 205 -2.53 31.74 -9.00
CA LEU A 205 -1.22 31.22 -9.40
C LEU A 205 -1.33 30.17 -10.50
N LEU A 206 -2.30 29.26 -10.40
CA LEU A 206 -2.58 28.26 -11.45
C LEU A 206 -3.02 28.92 -12.76
N GLN A 207 -3.86 29.96 -12.70
CA GLN A 207 -4.23 30.73 -13.88
C GLN A 207 -3.04 31.44 -14.50
N GLN A 208 -2.16 32.04 -13.69
CA GLN A 208 -0.95 32.70 -14.16
C GLN A 208 -0.01 31.72 -14.86
N ILE A 209 0.26 30.56 -14.26
CA ILE A 209 1.06 29.47 -14.85
C ILE A 209 0.45 28.98 -16.18
N THR A 210 -0.88 28.90 -16.25
CA THR A 210 -1.60 28.49 -17.47
C THR A 210 -1.53 29.57 -18.56
N SER A 211 -1.59 30.85 -18.17
CA SER A 211 -1.50 32.00 -19.08
C SER A 211 -0.08 32.28 -19.57
N GLU A 212 0.94 31.97 -18.77
CA GLU A 212 2.36 32.10 -19.13
C GLU A 212 2.86 30.94 -20.02
N GLY A 213 1.96 30.05 -20.46
CA GLY A 213 2.24 29.13 -21.55
C GLY A 213 3.27 28.05 -21.24
N LEU A 214 3.33 27.56 -20.00
CA LEU A 214 4.01 26.29 -19.74
C LEU A 214 3.08 25.14 -20.18
N ILE A 215 3.01 24.93 -21.49
CA ILE A 215 2.45 23.71 -22.08
C ILE A 215 3.29 22.55 -21.52
N ILE A 216 2.72 21.77 -20.61
CA ILE A 216 3.24 20.44 -20.31
C ILE A 216 2.94 19.59 -21.55
N VAL A 217 3.91 19.52 -22.47
CA VAL A 217 4.12 18.37 -23.37
C VAL A 217 5.19 17.50 -22.75
#